data_AF-A0A7I0J7E5-F1
#
_entry.id   AF-A0A7I0J7E5-F1
#
_cell.length_a   1.000
_cell.length_b   1.000
_cell.length_c   1.000
_cell.angle_alpha   90.00
_cell.angle_beta   90.00
_cell.angle_gamma   90.00
#
_symmetry.space_group_name_H-M   'P 1'
#
loop_
_entity.id
_entity.type
_entity.pdbx_description
1 polymer ?
#
loop_
_entity_poly.entity_id
_entity_poly.type
_entity_poly.pdbx_seq_one_letter_code
_entity_poly.pdbx_strand_id
1 'polypeptide(L)'
;MDGQAQLRYARKNWSSVMLFNCDHPANKALTLELVNSVPGRDLHRFCWLEDDLIGELSPEWNWLVGHSDPGIDPSIVHFTDGTPAMPGYEHCAYADEWRSELIR
;
A
#
# COMPACT_ATOMS: atom_id res chain seq x y z
N MET A 1 -9.65 14.04 0.26
CA MET A 1 -10.97 13.58 0.74
C MET A 1 -11.59 14.69 1.58
N ASP A 2 -12.92 14.77 1.60
CA ASP A 2 -13.72 15.64 2.49
C ASP A 2 -13.53 17.15 2.34
N GLY A 3 -13.56 17.63 1.09
CA GLY A 3 -13.44 19.07 0.79
C GLY A 3 -12.08 19.69 1.13
N GLN A 4 -11.10 18.88 1.54
CA GLN A 4 -9.77 19.35 1.88
C GLN A 4 -8.95 19.68 0.64
N ALA A 5 -8.19 20.76 0.73
CA ALA A 5 -7.26 21.19 -0.30
C ALA A 5 -6.32 20.03 -0.68
N GLN A 6 -6.35 19.66 -1.96
CA GLN A 6 -5.46 18.63 -2.49
C GLN A 6 -4.08 19.25 -2.71
N LEU A 7 -3.18 19.03 -1.76
CA LEU A 7 -1.79 19.45 -1.89
C LEU A 7 -1.01 18.50 -2.80
N ARG A 8 0.02 19.03 -3.47
CA ARG A 8 1.00 18.19 -4.16
C ARG A 8 1.70 17.31 -3.14
N TYR A 9 1.50 16.02 -3.28
CA TYR A 9 2.10 15.00 -2.44
C TYR A 9 2.95 14.12 -3.36
N ALA A 10 4.26 14.24 -3.27
CA ALA A 10 5.17 13.38 -4.05
C ALA A 10 4.95 11.91 -3.64
N ARG A 11 5.02 10.98 -4.59
CA ARG A 11 4.76 9.55 -4.35
C ARG A 11 3.42 9.32 -3.61
N LYS A 12 2.34 9.89 -4.17
CA LYS A 12 0.97 9.77 -3.63
C LYS A 12 0.40 8.40 -3.94
N ASN A 13 0.69 7.46 -3.03
CA ASN A 13 -0.09 6.29 -2.66
C ASN A 13 0.62 5.71 -1.42
N TRP A 14 -0.12 5.41 -0.36
CA TRP A 14 0.49 4.88 0.85
C TRP A 14 1.16 3.53 0.57
N SER A 15 2.23 3.25 1.31
CA SER A 15 3.04 2.04 1.15
C SER A 15 2.33 0.81 1.70
N SER A 16 1.30 0.34 0.98
CA SER A 16 0.41 -0.73 1.43
C SER A 16 0.91 -2.14 1.12
N VAL A 17 1.66 -2.30 0.03
CA VAL A 17 2.41 -3.52 -0.30
C VAL A 17 3.79 -3.12 -0.78
N MET A 18 4.83 -3.74 -0.22
CA MET A 18 6.22 -3.46 -0.54
C MET A 18 7.06 -4.72 -0.48
N LEU A 19 8.07 -4.79 -1.33
CA LEU A 19 9.14 -5.78 -1.25
C LEU A 19 10.47 -5.05 -1.02
N PHE A 20 11.14 -5.35 0.09
CA PHE A 20 12.44 -4.79 0.42
C PHE A 20 13.56 -5.74 0.03
N ASN A 21 14.52 -5.24 -0.76
CA ASN A 21 15.84 -5.86 -0.84
C ASN A 21 16.65 -5.46 0.41
N CYS A 22 16.60 -6.30 1.45
CA CYS A 22 17.27 -6.04 2.72
C CYS A 22 18.80 -5.92 2.62
N ASP A 23 19.42 -6.49 1.58
CA ASP A 23 20.87 -6.44 1.37
C ASP A 23 21.32 -5.19 0.59
N HIS A 24 20.38 -4.41 0.03
CA HIS A 24 20.75 -3.23 -0.74
C HIS A 24 21.37 -2.15 0.15
N PRO A 25 22.59 -1.65 -0.17
CA PRO A 25 23.33 -0.76 0.72
C PRO A 25 22.62 0.57 1.02
N ALA A 26 21.76 1.06 0.13
CA ALA A 26 20.97 2.27 0.37
C ALA A 26 20.03 2.15 1.59
N ASN A 27 19.59 0.93 1.92
CA ASN A 27 18.73 0.71 3.09
C ASN A 27 19.49 0.89 4.43
N LYS A 28 20.83 0.98 4.42
CA LYS A 28 21.61 1.35 5.61
C LYS A 28 21.32 2.79 6.09
N ALA A 29 20.73 3.63 5.24
CA ALA A 29 20.29 4.97 5.61
C ALA A 29 19.10 4.96 6.59
N LEU A 30 18.33 3.86 6.66
CA LEU A 30 17.24 3.66 7.62
C LEU A 30 17.78 3.39 9.04
N THR A 31 18.35 4.42 9.67
CA THR A 31 18.82 4.35 11.05
C THR A 31 17.69 4.60 12.05
N LEU A 32 17.87 4.18 13.30
CA LEU A 32 16.94 4.52 14.39
C LEU A 32 16.78 6.03 14.56
N GLU A 33 17.85 6.79 14.36
CA GLU A 33 17.81 8.26 14.41
C GLU A 33 16.91 8.82 13.30
N LEU A 34 17.07 8.35 12.05
CA LEU A 34 16.24 8.79 10.93
C LEU A 34 14.76 8.49 11.23
N VAL A 35 14.43 7.24 11.55
CA VAL A 35 13.04 6.80 11.78
C VAL A 35 12.36 7.59 12.90
N ASN A 36 13.08 7.98 13.95
CA ASN A 36 12.53 8.75 15.07
C ASN A 36 12.49 10.27 14.84
N SER A 37 13.19 10.79 13.82
CA SER A 37 13.33 12.23 13.59
C SER A 37 12.53 12.76 12.40
N VAL A 38 12.24 11.92 11.40
CA VAL A 38 11.50 12.36 10.22
C VAL A 38 9.99 12.13 10.33
N PRO A 39 9.15 12.98 9.71
CA PRO A 39 7.71 12.74 9.66
C PRO A 39 7.36 11.42 8.98
N GLY A 40 6.38 10.68 9.50
CA GLY A 40 5.95 9.41 8.89
C GLY A 40 5.55 9.51 7.42
N ARG A 41 4.94 10.64 7.02
CA ARG A 41 4.62 10.90 5.61
C ARG A 41 5.87 10.92 4.70
N ASP A 42 7.03 11.30 5.23
CA ASP A 42 8.29 11.35 4.47
C ASP A 42 8.90 9.94 4.38
N LEU A 43 8.74 9.13 5.43
CA LEU A 43 9.09 7.70 5.42
C LEU A 43 8.24 6.90 4.42
N HIS A 44 6.93 7.14 4.39
CA HIS A 44 6.04 6.53 3.39
C HIS A 44 6.32 6.98 1.95
N ARG A 45 7.10 8.06 1.79
CA ARG A 45 7.63 8.47 0.49
C ARG A 45 9.02 7.90 0.23
N PHE A 46 9.55 6.98 1.04
CA PHE A 46 10.90 6.43 0.87
C PHE A 46 11.97 7.53 0.73
N CYS A 47 11.92 8.55 1.59
CA CYS A 47 12.77 9.75 1.46
C CYS A 47 14.29 9.48 1.53
N TRP A 48 14.71 8.29 1.92
CA TRP A 48 16.11 7.87 1.93
C TRP A 48 16.57 7.20 0.61
N LEU A 49 15.66 7.01 -0.35
CA LEU A 49 15.93 6.39 -1.65
C LEU A 49 15.71 7.38 -2.79
N GLU A 50 16.66 7.39 -3.72
CA GLU A 50 16.51 7.99 -5.04
C GLU A 50 15.45 7.24 -5.87
N ASP A 51 14.82 7.93 -6.83
CA ASP A 51 13.72 7.36 -7.64
C ASP A 51 14.15 6.12 -8.44
N ASP A 52 15.40 6.06 -8.90
CA ASP A 52 15.95 4.95 -9.69
C ASP A 52 16.24 3.68 -8.85
N LEU A 53 16.16 3.79 -7.52
CA LEU A 53 16.27 2.67 -6.59
C LEU A 53 14.92 2.06 -6.22
N ILE A 54 13.81 2.59 -6.79
CA ILE A 54 12.45 2.15 -6.50
C ILE A 54 11.85 1.53 -7.76
N GLY A 55 11.67 0.22 -7.73
CA GLY A 55 10.99 -0.52 -8.79
C GLY A 55 9.46 -0.49 -8.64
N GLU A 56 8.77 -0.94 -9.69
CA GLU A 56 7.34 -1.19 -9.68
C GLU A 56 7.03 -2.68 -9.41
N LEU A 57 5.83 -2.95 -8.90
CA LEU A 57 5.25 -4.29 -8.85
C LEU A 57 4.07 -4.33 -9.82
N SER A 58 3.83 -5.50 -10.42
CA SER A 58 2.60 -5.72 -11.20
C SER A 58 1.37 -5.41 -10.33
N PRO A 59 0.32 -4.75 -10.87
CA PRO A 59 -0.88 -4.42 -10.10
C PRO A 59 -1.56 -5.62 -9.43
N GLU A 60 -1.35 -6.84 -9.94
CA GLU A 60 -1.85 -8.08 -9.34
C GLU A 60 -1.36 -8.28 -7.88
N TRP A 61 -0.21 -7.72 -7.51
CA TRP A 61 0.38 -7.81 -6.17
C TRP A 61 -0.19 -6.80 -5.18
N ASN A 62 -1.02 -5.87 -5.64
CA ASN A 62 -1.69 -4.89 -4.77
C ASN A 62 -3.02 -4.48 -5.43
N TRP A 63 -3.88 -5.46 -5.71
CA TRP A 63 -5.14 -5.23 -6.38
C TRP A 63 -6.12 -4.58 -5.41
N LEU A 64 -6.48 -3.32 -5.67
CA LEU A 64 -7.27 -2.48 -4.78
C LEU A 64 -8.76 -2.70 -5.05
N VAL A 65 -9.47 -3.22 -4.05
CA VAL A 65 -10.92 -3.47 -4.14
C VAL A 65 -11.65 -2.16 -4.46
N GLY A 66 -12.39 -2.15 -5.58
CA GLY A 66 -13.17 -0.99 -6.05
C GLY A 66 -12.38 0.04 -6.89
N HIS A 67 -11.06 -0.12 -7.03
CA HIS A 67 -10.21 0.83 -7.76
C HIS A 67 -9.39 0.18 -8.89
N SER A 68 -8.91 -1.05 -8.71
CA SER A 68 -8.15 -1.77 -9.72
C SER A 68 -9.04 -2.31 -10.83
N ASP A 69 -8.44 -2.55 -12.01
CA ASP A 69 -9.13 -3.13 -13.16
C ASP A 69 -9.64 -4.55 -12.82
N PRO A 70 -10.95 -4.83 -12.93
CA PRO A 70 -11.50 -6.16 -12.68
C PRO A 70 -11.06 -7.23 -13.69
N GLY A 71 -10.42 -6.85 -14.81
CA GLY A 71 -9.81 -7.78 -15.74
C GLY A 71 -8.47 -8.38 -15.28
N ILE A 72 -7.89 -7.87 -14.19
CA ILE A 72 -6.65 -8.38 -13.61
C ILE A 72 -6.99 -9.51 -12.61
N ASP A 73 -6.32 -10.66 -12.77
CA ASP A 73 -6.38 -11.76 -11.80
C ASP A 73 -5.42 -11.46 -10.63
N PRO A 74 -5.93 -11.20 -9.41
CA PRO A 74 -5.10 -10.71 -8.32
C PRO A 74 -4.34 -11.83 -7.61
N SER A 75 -3.06 -11.58 -7.32
CA SER A 75 -2.26 -12.39 -6.38
C SER A 75 -2.48 -11.95 -4.93
N ILE A 76 -2.70 -10.65 -4.71
CA ILE A 76 -3.02 -10.08 -3.40
C ILE A 76 -4.18 -9.10 -3.56
N VAL A 77 -5.26 -9.35 -2.84
CA VAL A 77 -6.41 -8.45 -2.75
C VAL A 77 -6.24 -7.52 -1.56
N HIS A 78 -6.30 -6.21 -1.81
CA HIS A 78 -6.17 -5.18 -0.79
C HIS A 78 -7.48 -4.41 -0.64
N PHE A 79 -8.14 -4.63 0.49
CA PHE A 79 -9.37 -3.97 0.93
C PHE A 79 -9.10 -2.55 1.44
N THR A 80 -8.76 -1.64 0.52
CA THR A 80 -8.26 -0.29 0.85
C THR A 80 -9.32 0.65 1.45
N ASP A 81 -10.59 0.50 1.08
CA ASP A 81 -11.67 1.39 1.53
C ASP A 81 -12.43 0.82 2.74
N GLY A 82 -12.38 -0.50 2.93
CA GLY A 82 -13.06 -1.21 4.00
C GLY A 82 -13.09 -2.72 3.78
N THR A 83 -13.11 -3.49 4.87
CA THR A 83 -13.17 -4.95 4.82
C THR A 83 -14.61 -5.45 4.82
N PRO A 84 -14.88 -6.71 4.41
CA PRO A 84 -16.24 -7.27 4.37
C PRO A 84 -17.00 -7.36 5.70
N ALA A 85 -16.34 -7.05 6.82
CA ALA A 85 -16.95 -6.97 8.15
C ALA A 85 -17.43 -5.54 8.52
N MET A 86 -17.14 -4.54 7.68
CA MET A 86 -17.54 -3.15 7.89
C MET A 86 -18.89 -2.85 7.21
N PRO A 87 -19.76 -2.04 7.83
CA PRO A 87 -21.02 -1.62 7.21
C PRO A 87 -20.81 -0.97 5.84
N GLY A 88 -21.51 -1.46 4.83
CA GLY A 88 -21.43 -0.97 3.45
C GLY A 88 -20.40 -1.68 2.56
N TYR A 89 -19.58 -2.58 3.11
CA TYR A 89 -18.56 -3.34 2.38
C TYR A 89 -18.86 -4.85 2.33
N GLU A 90 -20.02 -5.28 2.77
CA GLU A 90 -20.37 -6.70 2.93
C GLU A 90 -20.33 -7.48 1.60
N HIS A 91 -20.53 -6.80 0.47
CA HIS A 91 -20.59 -7.43 -0.86
C HIS A 91 -19.52 -6.89 -1.81
N CYS A 92 -18.41 -6.37 -1.29
CA CYS A 92 -17.29 -5.94 -2.14
C CYS A 92 -16.62 -7.12 -2.84
N ALA A 93 -15.83 -6.84 -3.88
CA ALA A 93 -15.11 -7.89 -4.60
C ALA A 93 -14.23 -8.70 -3.64
N TYR A 94 -14.20 -10.02 -3.83
CA TYR A 94 -13.49 -11.00 -3.00
C TYR A 94 -13.95 -11.09 -1.52
N ALA A 95 -15.15 -10.58 -1.20
CA ALA A 95 -15.67 -10.61 0.16
C ALA A 95 -15.89 -12.04 0.71
N ASP A 96 -16.27 -12.97 -0.16
CA ASP A 96 -16.53 -14.36 0.24
C ASP A 96 -15.23 -15.13 0.49
N GLU A 97 -14.20 -14.96 -0.35
CA GLU A 97 -12.87 -15.52 -0.06
C GLU A 97 -12.31 -14.96 1.26
N TRP A 98 -12.42 -13.64 1.48
CA TRP A 98 -11.96 -13.03 2.73
C TRP A 98 -12.65 -13.64 3.96
N ARG A 99 -13.97 -13.88 3.90
CA ARG A 99 -14.70 -14.54 5.00
C ARG A 99 -14.29 -16.00 5.17
N SER A 100 -13.98 -16.69 4.07
CA SER A 100 -13.56 -18.09 4.13
C SER A 100 -12.27 -18.28 4.93
N GLU A 101 -11.33 -17.32 4.85
CA GLU A 101 -10.07 -17.37 5.60
C GLU A 101 -10.23 -17.12 7.10
N LEU A 102 -11.36 -16.58 7.57
CA LEU A 102 -11.64 -16.43 9.01
C LEU A 102 -12.00 -17.75 9.71
N ILE A 103 -12.39 -18.77 8.94
CA ILE A 103 -12.89 -20.05 9.44
C ILE A 103 -11.82 -21.16 9.29
N ARG A 104 -10.67 -20.81 8.73
CA ARG A 104 -9.55 -21.72 8.46
C ARG A 104 -8.73 -22.00 9.71
#